data_AF-A0A821XHZ1-F1
#
_entry.id   AF-A0A821XHZ1-F1
#
_cell.length_a   1.000
_cell.length_b   1.000
_cell.length_c   1.000
_cell.angle_alpha   90.00
_cell.angle_beta   90.00
_cell.angle_gamma   90.00
#
_symmetry.space_group_name_H-M   'P 1'
#
loop_
_entity.id
_entity.type
_entity.pdbx_description
1 polymer ?
#
loop_
_entity_poly.entity_id
_entity_poly.type
_entity_poly.pdbx_seq_one_letter_code
_entity_poly.pdbx_strand_id
1 'polypeptide(L)'
;MYLTELAFDAQVLKMYTNDDMKIEISPQEKLQQLWKDSADFSKMMTFELAGWITNYLEQITNKIDLDDIIKYVTQCLEVARKALPIVEKWLNYRFDKALKYFVYYAAFLFVKQSVDIPNLIEIVNEALLNDVEFHLQPFIRELFHSQPANLNHIRQILVALHRNIRYSSQISVHIENEEVLELLLNLELERITSNINRITQPYLLMITGCSEHLEVYLKKYLFEFVNTENTVQINIKDEYLVVIMKWILEMSIALYFATKFSVEFYEWIFKFLYDLKFARVRKAICNALNSIFVHKFLQKAQVFIQDETIIHLENVICS
;
A
#
# COMPACT_ATOMS: atom_id res chain seq x y z
N MET A 1 -43.46 32.15 49.76
CA MET A 1 -42.12 32.22 50.36
C MET A 1 -41.48 30.83 50.43
N TYR A 2 -42.12 29.84 51.06
CA TYR A 2 -41.59 28.47 51.13
C TYR A 2 -41.42 27.77 49.76
N LEU A 3 -42.39 27.93 48.85
CA LEU A 3 -42.32 27.34 47.50
C LEU A 3 -41.25 27.98 46.61
N THR A 4 -40.95 29.26 46.83
CA THR A 4 -39.91 29.99 46.09
C THR A 4 -38.51 29.62 46.56
N GLU A 5 -38.32 29.38 47.86
CA GLU A 5 -37.06 28.85 48.41
C GLU A 5 -36.82 27.41 47.92
N LEU A 6 -37.86 26.57 47.91
CA LEU A 6 -37.75 25.19 47.42
C LEU A 6 -37.42 25.10 45.92
N ALA A 7 -37.91 26.06 45.12
CA ALA A 7 -37.57 26.15 43.70
C ALA A 7 -36.12 26.62 43.47
N PHE A 8 -35.62 27.49 44.35
CA PHE A 8 -34.24 27.95 44.33
C PHE A 8 -33.29 26.82 44.75
N ASP A 9 -33.61 26.11 45.83
CA ASP A 9 -32.85 24.94 46.28
C ASP A 9 -32.84 23.83 45.24
N ALA A 10 -33.96 23.61 44.54
CA ALA A 10 -34.01 22.67 43.42
C ALA A 10 -33.14 23.11 42.23
N GLN A 11 -33.04 24.41 41.95
CA GLN A 11 -32.13 24.93 40.91
C GLN A 11 -30.66 24.82 41.32
N VAL A 12 -30.33 25.09 42.58
CA VAL A 12 -28.98 24.93 43.13
C VAL A 12 -28.57 23.46 43.10
N LEU A 13 -29.44 22.55 43.56
CA LEU A 13 -29.22 21.10 43.43
C LEU A 13 -29.05 20.68 41.97
N LYS A 14 -29.80 21.27 41.03
CA LYS A 14 -29.66 20.99 39.59
C LYS A 14 -28.31 21.44 39.02
N MET A 15 -27.75 22.53 39.54
CA MET A 15 -26.40 22.99 39.19
C MET A 15 -25.33 22.01 39.70
N TYR A 16 -25.43 21.57 40.96
CA TYR A 16 -24.49 20.59 41.52
C TYR A 16 -24.63 19.19 40.89
N THR A 17 -25.84 18.74 40.53
CA THR A 17 -26.02 17.45 39.82
C THR A 17 -25.54 17.49 38.37
N ASN A 18 -25.49 18.65 37.73
CA ASN A 18 -25.00 18.79 36.37
C ASN A 18 -23.46 18.94 36.30
N ASP A 19 -22.84 19.51 37.34
CA ASP A 19 -21.37 19.62 37.40
C ASP A 19 -20.69 18.33 37.90
N ASP A 20 -21.37 17.51 38.73
CA ASP A 20 -20.79 16.26 39.29
C ASP A 20 -21.21 14.96 38.58
N MET A 21 -21.96 15.03 37.46
CA MET A 21 -22.24 13.87 36.60
C MET A 21 -21.96 14.15 35.12
N LYS A 22 -20.79 14.71 34.82
CA LYS A 22 -20.11 14.23 33.61
C LYS A 22 -19.70 12.80 33.93
N ILE A 23 -20.48 11.83 33.44
CA ILE A 23 -19.97 10.46 33.30
C ILE A 23 -18.58 10.64 32.69
N GLU A 24 -17.53 10.32 33.44
CA GLU A 24 -16.18 10.28 32.90
C GLU A 24 -16.19 9.13 31.91
N ILE A 25 -16.65 9.43 30.69
CA ILE A 25 -16.56 8.55 29.55
C ILE A 25 -15.07 8.22 29.47
N SER A 26 -14.75 6.94 29.60
CA SER A 26 -13.35 6.52 29.56
C SER A 26 -12.72 7.04 28.27
N PRO A 27 -11.43 7.40 28.25
CA PRO A 27 -10.76 7.87 27.05
C PRO A 27 -11.01 6.96 25.84
N GLN A 28 -11.12 5.65 26.08
CA GLN A 28 -11.44 4.63 25.07
C GLN A 28 -12.89 4.72 24.55
N GLU A 29 -13.89 4.88 25.42
CA GLU A 29 -15.29 5.06 25.00
C GLU A 29 -15.49 6.36 24.21
N LYS A 30 -14.77 7.42 24.58
CA LYS A 30 -14.81 8.71 23.87
C LYS A 30 -14.14 8.60 22.49
N LEU A 31 -13.01 7.90 22.40
CA LEU A 31 -12.37 7.57 21.12
C LEU A 31 -13.32 6.76 20.24
N GLN A 32 -13.95 5.72 20.77
CA GLN A 32 -14.90 4.89 20.02
C GLN A 32 -16.13 5.68 19.53
N GLN A 33 -16.63 6.63 20.32
CA GLN A 33 -17.75 7.48 19.93
C GLN A 33 -17.35 8.41 18.77
N LEU A 34 -16.26 9.17 18.92
CA LEU A 34 -15.72 10.04 17.87
C LEU A 34 -15.41 9.25 16.58
N TRP A 35 -14.99 7.99 16.74
CA TRP A 35 -14.72 7.10 15.61
C TRP A 35 -15.98 6.61 14.90
N LYS A 36 -17.02 6.22 15.66
CA LYS A 36 -18.32 5.85 15.08
C LYS A 36 -18.92 7.00 14.28
N ASP A 37 -18.81 8.22 14.80
CA ASP A 37 -19.30 9.43 14.13
C ASP A 37 -18.50 9.75 12.86
N SER A 38 -17.26 9.26 12.75
CA SER A 38 -16.42 9.35 11.54
C SER A 38 -16.62 8.20 10.54
N ALA A 39 -17.30 7.11 10.92
CA ALA A 39 -17.38 5.88 10.12
C ALA A 39 -18.35 5.96 8.93
N ASP A 40 -19.27 6.93 8.93
CA ASP A 40 -20.24 7.14 7.84
C ASP A 40 -19.59 7.71 6.56
N PHE A 41 -18.34 8.16 6.62
CA PHE A 41 -17.56 8.68 5.49
C PHE A 41 -16.12 8.17 5.55
N SER A 42 -15.77 7.18 4.71
CA SER A 42 -14.39 6.87 4.30
C SER A 42 -13.27 7.17 5.33
N LYS A 43 -13.35 6.63 6.56
CA LYS A 43 -12.33 6.74 7.63
C LYS A 43 -11.50 8.05 7.59
N MET A 44 -12.15 9.21 7.61
CA MET A 44 -11.47 10.51 7.54
C MET A 44 -11.10 11.02 8.94
N MET A 45 -9.88 11.52 9.12
CA MET A 45 -9.47 12.22 10.35
C MET A 45 -10.18 13.59 10.42
N THR A 46 -11.14 13.71 11.34
CA THR A 46 -11.88 14.96 11.58
C THR A 46 -11.11 15.90 12.51
N PHE A 47 -11.54 17.17 12.57
CA PHE A 47 -10.94 18.16 13.48
C PHE A 47 -11.08 17.77 14.95
N GLU A 48 -12.25 17.27 15.35
CA GLU A 48 -12.55 16.86 16.72
C GLU A 48 -11.69 15.66 17.12
N LEU A 49 -11.55 14.69 16.22
CA LEU A 49 -10.73 13.50 16.42
C LEU A 49 -9.24 13.85 16.53
N ALA A 50 -8.70 14.64 15.58
CA ALA A 50 -7.31 15.07 15.63
C ALA A 50 -7.01 15.90 16.89
N GLY A 51 -7.93 16.80 17.27
CA GLY A 51 -7.82 17.61 18.48
C GLY A 51 -7.85 16.75 19.75
N TRP A 52 -8.74 15.77 19.81
CA TRP A 52 -8.81 14.84 20.93
C TRP A 52 -7.53 14.02 21.07
N ILE A 53 -7.03 13.44 19.97
CA ILE A 53 -5.78 12.68 19.95
C ILE A 53 -4.64 13.57 20.45
N THR A 54 -4.48 14.76 19.89
CA THR A 54 -3.39 15.68 20.27
C THR A 54 -3.42 16.03 21.74
N ASN A 55 -4.58 16.39 22.27
CA ASN A 55 -4.74 16.71 23.70
C ASN A 55 -4.44 15.48 24.58
N TYR A 56 -4.86 14.29 24.14
CA TYR A 56 -4.54 13.05 24.82
C TYR A 56 -3.03 12.83 24.85
N LEU A 57 -2.34 12.91 23.70
CA LEU A 57 -0.89 12.73 23.59
C LEU A 57 -0.09 13.68 24.50
N GLU A 58 -0.52 14.94 24.63
CA GLU A 58 0.12 15.93 25.51
C GLU A 58 -0.04 15.62 27.00
N GLN A 59 -1.04 14.83 27.38
CA GLN A 59 -1.39 14.50 28.77
C GLN A 59 -1.00 13.07 29.18
N ILE A 60 -0.41 12.29 28.28
CA ILE A 60 -0.11 10.88 28.53
C ILE A 60 0.83 10.71 29.73
N THR A 61 0.32 9.99 30.73
CA THR A 61 1.11 9.41 31.83
C THR A 61 1.18 7.88 31.73
N ASN A 62 0.28 7.23 30.97
CA ASN A 62 0.22 5.78 30.80
C ASN A 62 0.33 5.37 29.33
N LYS A 63 1.29 4.50 29.00
CA LYS A 63 1.66 4.15 27.61
C LYS A 63 0.84 3.01 27.01
N ILE A 64 -0.02 2.35 27.79
CA ILE A 64 -0.73 1.14 27.38
C ILE A 64 -1.84 1.42 26.34
N ASP A 65 -2.40 2.63 26.31
CA ASP A 65 -3.48 3.00 25.37
C ASP A 65 -2.98 3.49 24.01
N LEU A 66 -1.66 3.63 23.82
CA LEU A 66 -1.08 4.21 22.60
C LEU A 66 -1.24 3.29 21.38
N ASP A 67 -1.09 1.99 21.56
CA ASP A 67 -1.13 1.02 20.44
C ASP A 67 -2.51 0.98 19.78
N ASP A 68 -3.58 1.08 20.57
CA ASP A 68 -4.94 1.17 20.05
C ASP A 68 -5.14 2.46 19.25
N ILE A 69 -4.69 3.60 19.77
CA ILE A 69 -4.77 4.89 19.05
C ILE A 69 -3.99 4.81 17.73
N ILE A 70 -2.78 4.25 17.72
CA ILE A 70 -1.97 4.07 16.51
C ILE A 70 -2.73 3.20 15.49
N LYS A 71 -3.34 2.10 15.93
CA LYS A 71 -4.14 1.22 15.07
C LYS A 71 -5.36 1.92 14.47
N TYR A 72 -5.98 2.87 15.18
CA TYR A 72 -7.06 3.67 14.63
C TYR A 72 -6.53 4.70 13.63
N VAL A 73 -5.52 5.47 14.02
CA VAL A 73 -4.91 6.51 13.19
C VAL A 73 -4.43 5.96 11.85
N THR A 74 -3.82 4.77 11.83
CA THR A 74 -3.31 4.14 10.59
C THR A 74 -4.41 3.74 9.60
N GLN A 75 -5.67 3.69 10.03
CA GLN A 75 -6.81 3.47 9.14
C GLN A 75 -7.36 4.77 8.55
N CYS A 76 -6.94 5.93 9.06
CA CYS A 76 -7.31 7.23 8.52
C CYS A 76 -6.38 7.65 7.39
N LEU A 77 -6.74 7.30 6.16
CA LEU A 77 -5.96 7.65 4.97
C LEU A 77 -6.24 9.07 4.46
N GLU A 78 -7.35 9.67 4.90
CA GLU A 78 -7.76 11.03 4.55
C GLU A 78 -7.86 11.90 5.80
N VAL A 79 -7.58 13.19 5.65
CA VAL A 79 -7.66 14.17 6.75
C VAL A 79 -8.44 15.39 6.29
N ALA A 80 -9.44 15.78 7.08
CA ALA A 80 -10.24 16.96 6.81
C ALA A 80 -9.34 18.21 6.82
N ARG A 81 -9.58 19.15 5.89
CA ARG A 81 -8.77 20.37 5.75
C ARG A 81 -8.59 21.15 7.06
N LYS A 82 -9.61 21.17 7.91
CA LYS A 82 -9.58 21.83 9.24
C LYS A 82 -8.65 21.13 10.24
N ALA A 83 -8.44 19.81 10.10
CA ALA A 83 -7.60 19.00 10.97
C ALA A 83 -6.11 19.06 10.59
N LEU A 84 -5.77 19.46 9.36
CA LEU A 84 -4.37 19.52 8.89
C LEU A 84 -3.43 20.31 9.82
N PRO A 85 -3.78 21.52 10.31
CA PRO A 85 -2.89 22.26 11.20
C PRO A 85 -2.66 21.58 12.56
N ILE A 86 -3.56 20.68 12.97
CA ILE A 86 -3.39 19.88 14.18
C ILE A 86 -2.43 18.73 13.91
N VAL A 87 -2.65 17.97 12.83
CA VAL A 87 -1.80 16.84 12.43
C VAL A 87 -0.38 17.29 12.09
N GLU A 88 -0.21 18.50 11.54
CA GLU A 88 1.12 19.09 11.29
C GLU A 88 1.95 19.21 12.56
N LYS A 89 1.33 19.53 13.70
CA LYS A 89 2.03 19.61 14.98
C LYS A 89 2.61 18.28 15.42
N TRP A 90 2.08 17.15 14.95
CA TRP A 90 2.59 15.84 15.30
C TRP A 90 4.01 15.60 14.76
N LEU A 91 4.43 16.34 13.72
CA LEU A 91 5.81 16.31 13.24
C LEU A 91 6.82 16.77 14.32
N ASN A 92 6.39 17.55 15.31
CA ASN A 92 7.26 18.01 16.40
C ASN A 92 7.64 16.88 17.37
N TYR A 93 6.95 15.75 17.36
CA TYR A 93 7.25 14.60 18.20
C TYR A 93 8.45 13.77 17.70
N ARG A 94 9.23 14.26 16.73
CA ARG A 94 10.33 13.54 16.06
C ARG A 94 11.34 12.89 17.03
N PHE A 95 11.61 13.52 18.17
CA PHE A 95 12.58 13.03 19.15
C PHE A 95 11.96 12.18 20.27
N ASP A 96 10.63 12.10 20.33
CA ASP A 96 9.94 11.25 21.29
C ASP A 96 9.72 9.85 20.70
N LYS A 97 10.39 8.86 21.30
CA LYS A 97 10.29 7.45 20.86
C LYS A 97 8.87 6.88 20.98
N ALA A 98 8.09 7.31 21.97
CA ALA A 98 6.73 6.80 22.18
C ALA A 98 5.74 7.38 21.17
N LEU A 99 5.97 8.61 20.71
CA LEU A 99 5.07 9.32 19.80
C LEU A 99 5.54 9.32 18.33
N LYS A 100 6.64 8.62 18.06
CA LYS A 100 7.28 8.60 16.74
C LYS A 100 6.36 8.13 15.61
N TYR A 101 5.39 7.26 15.91
CA TYR A 101 4.41 6.80 14.92
C TYR A 101 3.49 7.93 14.41
N PHE A 102 3.14 8.91 15.25
CA PHE A 102 2.33 10.05 14.81
C PHE A 102 3.10 10.96 13.86
N VAL A 103 4.43 11.05 14.03
CA VAL A 103 5.35 11.73 13.10
C VAL A 103 5.33 11.02 11.75
N TYR A 104 5.44 9.69 11.75
CA TYR A 104 5.42 8.88 10.53
C TYR A 104 4.08 9.01 9.80
N TYR A 105 2.97 8.88 10.52
CA TYR A 105 1.63 9.08 9.97
C TYR A 105 1.47 10.45 9.30
N ALA A 106 1.83 11.52 10.03
CA ALA A 106 1.75 12.88 9.51
C ALA A 106 2.61 13.04 8.25
N ALA A 107 3.83 12.49 8.25
CA ALA A 107 4.72 12.59 7.11
C ALA A 107 4.17 11.90 5.85
N PHE A 108 3.63 10.68 5.98
CA PHE A 108 2.99 9.98 4.86
C PHE A 108 1.80 10.76 4.30
N LEU A 109 0.97 11.31 5.18
CA LEU A 109 -0.17 12.12 4.80
C LEU A 109 0.25 13.37 4.01
N PHE A 110 1.24 14.12 4.50
CA PHE A 110 1.68 15.35 3.84
C PHE A 110 2.40 15.08 2.53
N VAL A 111 3.15 13.99 2.41
CA VAL A 111 3.72 13.53 1.14
C VAL A 111 2.62 13.22 0.13
N LYS A 112 1.58 12.49 0.55
CA LYS A 112 0.42 12.17 -0.30
C LYS A 112 -0.29 13.44 -0.79
N GLN A 113 -0.44 14.45 0.07
CA GLN A 113 -1.09 15.71 -0.27
C GLN A 113 -0.18 16.72 -1.01
N SER A 114 1.07 16.36 -1.32
CA SER A 114 2.07 17.26 -1.90
C SER A 114 2.25 18.58 -1.14
N VAL A 115 2.20 18.51 0.19
CA VAL A 115 2.53 19.68 1.02
C VAL A 115 4.05 19.82 1.10
N ASP A 116 4.54 21.01 0.78
CA ASP A 116 5.96 21.33 0.78
C ASP A 116 6.48 21.58 2.21
N ILE A 117 6.67 20.50 2.96
CA ILE A 117 7.32 20.54 4.27
C ILE A 117 8.73 19.94 4.13
N PRO A 118 9.78 20.59 4.66
CA PRO A 118 11.13 20.05 4.61
C PRO A 118 11.25 18.70 5.32
N ASN A 119 12.10 17.82 4.78
CA ASN A 119 12.50 16.53 5.38
C ASN A 119 11.38 15.46 5.49
N LEU A 120 10.21 15.65 4.88
CA LEU A 120 9.13 14.65 4.92
C LEU A 120 9.59 13.28 4.39
N ILE A 121 10.34 13.25 3.29
CA ILE A 121 10.81 12.00 2.70
C ILE A 121 11.85 11.30 3.56
N GLU A 122 12.69 12.07 4.27
CA GLU A 122 13.63 11.49 5.24
C GLU A 122 12.88 10.78 6.37
N ILE A 123 11.82 11.41 6.89
CA ILE A 123 10.96 10.85 7.93
C ILE A 123 10.24 9.59 7.43
N VAL A 124 9.71 9.62 6.20
CA VAL A 124 9.06 8.46 5.59
C VAL A 124 10.05 7.30 5.41
N ASN A 125 11.26 7.58 4.90
CA ASN A 125 12.29 6.54 4.75
C ASN A 125 12.71 5.96 6.10
N GLU A 126 12.84 6.81 7.13
CA GLU A 126 13.09 6.37 8.49
C GLU A 126 11.95 5.48 9.03
N ALA A 127 10.70 5.83 8.74
CA ALA A 127 9.53 5.05 9.12
C ALA A 127 9.56 3.65 8.53
N LEU A 128 9.82 3.54 7.23
CA LEU A 128 9.87 2.27 6.50
C LEU A 128 10.97 1.32 6.99
N LEU A 129 12.04 1.85 7.57
CA LEU A 129 13.11 1.05 8.16
C LEU A 129 12.78 0.57 9.59
N ASN A 130 11.95 1.33 10.31
CA ASN A 130 11.68 1.09 11.74
C ASN A 130 10.32 0.45 12.02
N ASP A 131 9.36 0.50 11.09
CA ASP A 131 8.03 -0.10 11.25
C ASP A 131 8.08 -1.62 11.06
N VAL A 132 8.37 -2.33 12.14
CA VAL A 132 8.46 -3.80 12.16
C VAL A 132 7.08 -4.48 12.09
N GLU A 133 6.03 -3.76 12.48
CA GLU A 133 4.66 -4.26 12.61
C GLU A 133 3.77 -3.93 11.40
N PHE A 134 4.33 -3.27 10.37
CA PHE A 134 3.65 -2.92 9.11
C PHE A 134 2.42 -2.03 9.31
N HIS A 135 2.42 -1.19 10.33
CA HIS A 135 1.36 -0.21 10.60
C HIS A 135 1.08 0.72 9.41
N LEU A 136 2.11 1.01 8.62
CA LEU A 136 2.04 1.94 7.49
C LEU A 136 1.61 1.25 6.18
N GLN A 137 1.34 -0.06 6.20
CA GLN A 137 0.93 -0.81 5.01
C GLN A 137 -0.30 -0.21 4.30
N PRO A 138 -1.34 0.31 4.99
CA PRO A 138 -2.47 0.98 4.34
C PRO A 138 -2.05 2.17 3.48
N PHE A 139 -1.15 3.02 3.98
CA PHE A 139 -0.60 4.16 3.22
C PHE A 139 0.20 3.70 2.01
N ILE A 140 1.04 2.68 2.19
CA ILE A 140 1.83 2.13 1.09
C ILE A 140 0.94 1.56 -0.01
N ARG A 141 -0.14 0.85 0.35
CA ARG A 141 -1.11 0.35 -0.63
C ARG A 141 -1.73 1.50 -1.42
N GLU A 142 -2.11 2.59 -0.75
CA GLU A 142 -2.74 3.74 -1.39
C GLU A 142 -1.85 4.43 -2.44
N LEU A 143 -0.52 4.41 -2.26
CA LEU A 143 0.43 4.94 -3.25
C LEU A 143 0.26 4.29 -4.65
N PHE A 144 -0.26 3.06 -4.73
CA PHE A 144 -0.46 2.34 -6.00
C PHE A 144 -1.85 2.56 -6.63
N HIS A 145 -2.77 3.21 -5.91
CA HIS A 145 -4.15 3.45 -6.36
C HIS A 145 -4.41 4.94 -6.65
N SER A 146 -3.88 5.84 -5.81
CA SER A 146 -4.12 7.28 -5.95
C SER A 146 -3.27 7.92 -7.05
N GLN A 147 -3.76 8.99 -7.66
CA GLN A 147 -2.93 9.82 -8.53
C GLN A 147 -1.79 10.46 -7.73
N PRO A 148 -0.53 10.21 -8.12
CA PRO A 148 0.60 10.64 -7.34
C PRO A 148 0.81 12.14 -7.48
N ALA A 149 0.82 12.86 -6.37
CA ALA A 149 1.01 14.29 -6.42
C ALA A 149 2.51 14.68 -6.66
N ASN A 150 3.46 13.74 -6.48
CA ASN A 150 4.87 13.89 -6.84
C ASN A 150 5.55 12.52 -7.09
N LEU A 151 5.85 12.19 -8.35
CA LEU A 151 6.49 10.93 -8.74
C LEU A 151 7.90 10.73 -8.15
N ASN A 152 8.67 11.81 -7.91
CA ASN A 152 9.99 11.69 -7.30
C ASN A 152 9.91 11.25 -5.84
N HIS A 153 8.89 11.67 -5.11
CA HIS A 153 8.65 11.20 -3.74
C HIS A 153 8.32 9.71 -3.73
N ILE A 154 7.45 9.27 -4.65
CA ILE A 154 7.09 7.85 -4.78
C ILE A 154 8.32 7.02 -5.15
N ARG A 155 9.14 7.50 -6.08
CA ARG A 155 10.40 6.82 -6.43
C ARG A 155 11.27 6.59 -5.20
N GLN A 156 11.47 7.60 -4.37
CA GLN A 156 12.29 7.49 -3.15
C GLN A 156 11.68 6.48 -2.16
N ILE A 157 10.36 6.52 -1.99
CA ILE A 157 9.62 5.57 -1.15
C ILE A 157 9.77 4.13 -1.67
N LEU A 158 9.57 3.90 -2.96
CA LEU A 158 9.72 2.58 -3.59
C LEU A 158 11.14 2.03 -3.44
N VAL A 159 12.16 2.88 -3.62
CA VAL A 159 13.57 2.50 -3.40
C VAL A 159 13.83 2.14 -1.94
N ALA A 160 13.27 2.89 -0.98
CA ALA A 160 13.40 2.58 0.44
C ALA A 160 12.68 1.28 0.82
N LEU A 161 11.44 1.09 0.33
CA LEU A 161 10.67 -0.14 0.48
C LEU A 161 11.44 -1.36 -0.05
N HIS A 162 12.00 -1.24 -1.24
CA HIS A 162 12.76 -2.30 -1.90
C HIS A 162 14.00 -2.74 -1.14
N ARG A 163 14.67 -1.81 -0.44
CA ARG A 163 15.79 -2.12 0.47
C ARG A 163 15.35 -2.89 1.70
N ASN A 164 14.09 -2.74 2.13
CA ASN A 164 13.51 -3.49 3.24
C ASN A 164 12.77 -4.74 2.71
N ILE A 165 13.51 -5.82 2.45
CA ILE A 165 12.99 -7.08 1.88
C ILE A 165 11.81 -7.64 2.71
N ARG A 166 11.87 -7.52 4.04
CA ARG A 166 10.82 -8.00 4.92
C ARG A 166 9.51 -7.23 4.70
N TYR A 167 9.61 -5.92 4.48
CA TYR A 167 8.46 -5.07 4.21
C TYR A 167 7.95 -5.23 2.78
N SER A 168 8.84 -5.23 1.78
CA SER A 168 8.45 -5.39 0.38
C SER A 168 7.72 -6.71 0.12
N SER A 169 8.17 -7.81 0.74
CA SER A 169 7.53 -9.12 0.59
C SER A 169 6.14 -9.25 1.22
N GLN A 170 5.73 -8.32 2.09
CA GLN A 170 4.38 -8.26 2.68
C GLN A 170 3.43 -7.37 1.87
N ILE A 171 3.94 -6.67 0.86
CA ILE A 171 3.12 -5.83 -0.02
C ILE A 171 2.56 -6.73 -1.12
N SER A 172 1.23 -6.71 -1.25
CA SER A 172 0.50 -7.30 -2.36
C SER A 172 -0.60 -6.31 -2.73
N VAL A 173 -0.43 -5.62 -3.85
CA VAL A 173 -1.30 -4.55 -4.31
C VAL A 173 -1.86 -4.83 -5.71
N HIS A 174 -3.10 -4.42 -5.91
CA HIS A 174 -3.63 -4.20 -7.26
C HIS A 174 -3.23 -2.79 -7.68
N ILE A 175 -2.67 -2.64 -8.89
CA ILE A 175 -2.26 -1.32 -9.41
C ILE A 175 -3.31 -0.79 -10.38
N GLU A 176 -3.67 0.48 -10.19
CA GLU A 176 -4.64 1.17 -11.04
C GLU A 176 -4.03 2.39 -11.74
N ASN A 177 -2.85 2.84 -11.31
CA ASN A 177 -2.19 4.02 -11.83
C ASN A 177 -1.08 3.69 -12.84
N GLU A 178 -1.18 4.28 -14.05
CA GLU A 178 -0.22 4.09 -15.15
C GLU A 178 1.16 4.64 -14.84
N GLU A 179 1.26 5.86 -14.29
CA GLU A 179 2.54 6.51 -13.98
C GLU A 179 3.33 5.73 -12.91
N VAL A 180 2.62 5.18 -11.93
CA VAL A 180 3.24 4.32 -10.89
C VAL A 180 3.71 3.00 -11.50
N LEU A 181 2.96 2.42 -12.45
CA LEU A 181 3.38 1.22 -13.17
C LEU A 181 4.63 1.50 -14.01
N GLU A 182 4.65 2.60 -14.76
CA GLU A 182 5.80 3.02 -15.55
C GLU A 182 7.03 3.25 -14.68
N LEU A 183 6.86 3.90 -13.52
CA LEU A 183 7.94 4.08 -12.55
C LEU A 183 8.50 2.75 -12.04
N LEU A 184 7.65 1.78 -11.74
CA LEU A 184 8.07 0.44 -11.29
C LEU A 184 8.84 -0.31 -12.38
N LEU A 185 8.37 -0.23 -13.63
CA LEU A 185 9.05 -0.79 -14.81
C LEU A 185 10.44 -0.16 -15.00
N ASN A 186 10.53 1.17 -14.90
CA ASN A 186 11.80 1.89 -14.99
C ASN A 186 12.77 1.52 -13.85
N LEU A 187 12.28 1.43 -12.60
CA LEU A 187 13.08 0.99 -11.45
C LEU A 187 13.57 -0.45 -11.62
N GLU A 188 12.76 -1.32 -12.22
CA GLU A 188 13.16 -2.70 -12.52
C GLU A 188 14.28 -2.75 -13.57
N LEU A 189 14.20 -1.94 -14.62
CA LEU A 189 15.26 -1.83 -15.62
C LEU A 189 16.55 -1.27 -15.02
N GLU A 190 16.46 -0.25 -14.15
CA GLU A 190 17.60 0.30 -13.42
C GLU A 190 18.24 -0.74 -12.49
N ARG A 191 17.43 -1.55 -11.80
CA ARG A 191 17.90 -2.64 -10.92
C ARG A 191 18.76 -3.63 -11.71
N ILE A 192 18.30 -4.03 -12.89
CA ILE A 192 19.01 -4.98 -13.76
C ILE A 192 20.27 -4.34 -14.34
N THR A 193 20.17 -3.09 -14.82
CA THR A 193 21.28 -2.39 -15.49
C THR A 193 22.40 -2.04 -14.53
N SER A 194 22.06 -1.58 -13.32
CA SER A 194 23.05 -1.12 -12.35
C SER A 194 23.94 -2.24 -11.82
N ASN A 195 23.55 -3.52 -11.94
CA ASN A 195 24.30 -4.71 -11.46
C ASN A 195 24.68 -4.65 -9.95
N ILE A 196 24.30 -3.59 -9.23
CA ILE A 196 24.74 -3.28 -7.86
C ILE A 196 24.07 -4.22 -6.85
N ASN A 197 22.99 -4.92 -7.21
CA ASN A 197 22.33 -5.87 -6.33
C ASN A 197 21.62 -7.00 -7.10
N ARG A 198 22.35 -7.99 -7.60
CA ARG A 198 21.73 -9.25 -8.08
C ARG A 198 20.97 -10.03 -7.00
N ILE A 199 21.10 -9.61 -5.74
CA ILE A 199 20.50 -10.25 -4.56
C ILE A 199 19.14 -9.64 -4.20
N THR A 200 18.78 -8.48 -4.75
CA THR A 200 17.50 -7.83 -4.41
C THR A 200 16.36 -8.37 -5.27
N GLN A 201 15.20 -8.55 -4.63
CA GLN A 201 13.97 -9.04 -5.27
C GLN A 201 13.48 -8.07 -6.36
N PRO A 202 12.74 -8.53 -7.39
CA PRO A 202 12.10 -7.61 -8.34
C PRO A 202 11.07 -6.68 -7.68
N TYR A 203 10.97 -5.43 -8.15
CA TYR A 203 9.94 -4.48 -7.70
C TYR A 203 8.53 -4.99 -8.02
N LEU A 204 8.38 -5.67 -9.16
CA LEU A 204 7.11 -6.19 -9.65
C LEU A 204 6.50 -7.27 -8.74
N LEU A 205 7.27 -7.90 -7.86
CA LEU A 205 6.73 -8.87 -6.88
C LEU A 205 5.75 -8.25 -5.87
N MET A 206 5.80 -6.93 -5.67
CA MET A 206 4.84 -6.23 -4.81
C MET A 206 3.44 -6.13 -5.44
N ILE A 207 3.32 -6.37 -6.76
CA ILE A 207 2.09 -6.19 -7.53
C ILE A 207 1.46 -7.55 -7.83
N THR A 208 0.21 -7.74 -7.43
CA THR A 208 -0.54 -8.98 -7.61
C THR A 208 -1.70 -8.87 -8.61
N GLY A 209 -2.01 -7.67 -9.07
CA GLY A 209 -3.03 -7.42 -10.09
C GLY A 209 -2.83 -6.06 -10.74
N CYS A 210 -3.40 -5.86 -11.93
CA CYS A 210 -3.55 -4.55 -12.56
C CYS A 210 -4.91 -4.44 -13.24
N SER A 211 -5.37 -3.21 -13.45
CA SER A 211 -6.63 -2.94 -14.15
C SER A 211 -6.52 -3.16 -15.66
N GLU A 212 -7.65 -3.38 -16.34
CA GLU A 212 -7.69 -3.73 -17.78
C GLU A 212 -7.01 -2.68 -18.68
N HIS A 213 -7.15 -1.39 -18.37
CA HIS A 213 -6.49 -0.34 -19.16
C HIS A 213 -4.95 -0.42 -19.04
N LEU A 214 -4.43 -0.79 -17.86
CA LEU A 214 -3.00 -0.98 -17.64
C LEU A 214 -2.46 -2.25 -18.31
N GLU A 215 -3.29 -3.27 -18.47
CA GLU A 215 -2.94 -4.40 -19.34
C GLU A 215 -2.68 -3.91 -20.78
N VAL A 216 -3.61 -3.13 -21.33
CA VAL A 216 -3.49 -2.62 -22.71
C VAL A 216 -2.23 -1.77 -22.86
N TYR A 217 -1.96 -0.92 -21.86
CA TYR A 217 -0.71 -0.16 -21.77
C TYR A 217 0.51 -1.07 -21.74
N LEU A 218 0.56 -2.05 -20.82
CA LEU A 218 1.68 -2.97 -20.66
C LEU A 218 1.97 -3.77 -21.94
N LYS A 219 0.93 -4.24 -22.64
CA LYS A 219 1.07 -4.94 -23.92
C LYS A 219 1.73 -4.04 -24.97
N LYS A 220 1.29 -2.77 -25.10
CA LYS A 220 1.89 -1.79 -26.02
C LYS A 220 3.33 -1.48 -25.65
N TYR A 221 3.58 -1.17 -24.38
CA TYR A 221 4.91 -0.87 -23.85
C TYR A 221 5.89 -2.00 -24.15
N LEU A 222 5.51 -3.26 -23.87
CA LEU A 222 6.37 -4.41 -24.12
C LEU A 222 6.60 -4.66 -25.62
N PHE A 223 5.56 -4.50 -26.45
CA PHE A 223 5.69 -4.64 -27.90
C PHE A 223 6.69 -3.62 -28.46
N GLU A 224 6.56 -2.36 -28.06
CA GLU A 224 7.50 -1.30 -28.43
C GLU A 224 8.89 -1.60 -27.91
N PHE A 225 9.02 -1.93 -26.62
CA PHE A 225 10.30 -2.25 -26.00
C PHE A 225 11.05 -3.38 -26.72
N VAL A 226 10.34 -4.43 -27.17
CA VAL A 226 10.90 -5.58 -27.89
C VAL A 226 11.34 -5.22 -29.31
N ASN A 227 10.55 -4.41 -30.01
CA ASN A 227 10.78 -4.08 -31.42
C ASN A 227 11.71 -2.89 -31.64
N THR A 228 11.84 -2.00 -30.65
CA THR A 228 12.78 -0.89 -30.76
C THR A 228 14.21 -1.42 -30.72
N GLU A 229 15.04 -0.97 -31.67
CA GLU A 229 16.49 -1.08 -31.66
C GLU A 229 17.06 -0.16 -30.55
N ASN A 230 16.68 -0.46 -29.31
CA ASN A 230 17.09 0.28 -28.13
C ASN A 230 18.61 0.20 -27.94
N THR A 231 19.18 1.24 -27.32
CA THR A 231 20.56 1.33 -26.81
C THR A 231 20.89 0.30 -25.71
N VAL A 232 19.90 -0.46 -25.24
CA VAL A 232 20.04 -1.46 -24.18
C VAL A 232 20.62 -2.76 -24.76
N GLN A 233 21.69 -3.26 -24.15
CA GLN A 233 22.32 -4.52 -24.56
C GLN A 233 21.32 -5.68 -24.53
N ILE A 234 21.43 -6.58 -25.52
CA ILE A 234 20.48 -7.69 -25.70
C ILE A 234 20.32 -8.57 -24.45
N ASN A 235 21.40 -8.76 -23.68
CA ASN A 235 21.37 -9.54 -22.44
C ASN A 235 20.52 -8.88 -21.34
N ILE A 236 20.59 -7.55 -21.21
CA ILE A 236 19.78 -6.77 -20.26
C ILE A 236 18.31 -6.82 -20.70
N LYS A 237 18.07 -6.70 -22.01
CA LYS A 237 16.74 -6.80 -22.61
C LYS A 237 16.10 -8.17 -22.32
N ASP A 238 16.85 -9.26 -22.53
CA ASP A 238 16.41 -10.63 -22.24
C ASP A 238 16.11 -10.83 -20.74
N GLU A 239 16.96 -10.32 -19.83
CA GLU A 239 16.74 -10.41 -18.39
C GLU A 239 15.52 -9.59 -17.91
N TYR A 240 15.32 -8.39 -18.44
CA TYR A 240 14.17 -7.55 -18.13
C TYR A 240 12.86 -8.20 -18.57
N LEU A 241 12.83 -8.75 -19.79
CA LEU A 241 11.67 -9.50 -20.27
C LEU A 241 11.40 -10.74 -19.42
N VAL A 242 12.44 -11.47 -18.98
CA VAL A 242 12.27 -12.62 -18.06
C VAL A 242 11.51 -12.21 -16.79
N VAL A 243 11.90 -11.10 -16.17
CA VAL A 243 11.26 -10.64 -14.93
C VAL A 243 9.78 -10.30 -15.17
N ILE A 244 9.48 -9.54 -16.22
CA ILE A 244 8.11 -9.10 -16.53
C ILE A 244 7.24 -10.29 -16.92
N MET A 245 7.72 -11.17 -17.80
CA MET A 245 6.94 -12.34 -18.26
C MET A 245 6.68 -13.31 -17.10
N LYS A 246 7.67 -13.52 -16.23
CA LYS A 246 7.48 -14.32 -15.02
C LYS A 246 6.42 -13.70 -14.12
N TRP A 247 6.48 -12.38 -13.89
CA TRP A 247 5.50 -11.66 -13.10
C TRP A 247 4.08 -11.78 -13.68
N ILE A 248 3.89 -11.54 -14.98
CA ILE A 248 2.60 -11.70 -15.67
C ILE A 248 2.04 -13.12 -15.49
N LEU A 249 2.86 -14.13 -15.74
CA LEU A 249 2.43 -15.53 -15.59
C LEU A 249 2.08 -15.87 -14.12
N GLU A 250 2.87 -15.40 -13.15
CA GLU A 250 2.59 -15.61 -11.73
C GLU A 250 1.27 -14.96 -11.28
N MET A 251 0.97 -13.73 -11.74
CA MET A 251 -0.32 -13.06 -11.48
C MET A 251 -1.51 -13.87 -12.01
N SER A 252 -1.30 -14.56 -13.13
CA SER A 252 -2.32 -15.36 -13.81
C SER A 252 -2.64 -16.67 -13.09
N ILE A 253 -1.68 -17.17 -12.30
CA ILE A 253 -1.76 -18.44 -11.57
C ILE A 253 -2.24 -18.21 -10.13
N ALA A 254 -2.00 -17.02 -9.57
CA ALA A 254 -2.32 -16.70 -8.18
C ALA A 254 -3.84 -16.76 -7.89
N LEU A 255 -4.25 -17.86 -7.25
CA LEU A 255 -5.64 -18.25 -6.95
C LEU A 255 -6.51 -17.20 -6.22
N TYR A 256 -5.91 -16.22 -5.55
CA TYR A 256 -6.64 -15.23 -4.74
C TYR A 256 -6.99 -13.93 -5.48
N PHE A 257 -6.37 -13.64 -6.62
CA PHE A 257 -6.48 -12.32 -7.26
C PHE A 257 -7.04 -12.31 -8.67
N ALA A 258 -7.15 -13.48 -9.32
CA ALA A 258 -7.82 -13.72 -10.61
C ALA A 258 -7.80 -12.51 -11.58
N THR A 259 -6.64 -11.87 -11.74
CA THR A 259 -6.46 -10.90 -12.80
C THR A 259 -6.33 -11.72 -14.07
N LYS A 260 -7.38 -11.74 -14.88
CA LYS A 260 -7.36 -12.46 -16.16
C LYS A 260 -6.85 -11.48 -17.21
N PHE A 261 -5.57 -11.60 -17.58
CA PHE A 261 -5.10 -10.95 -18.79
C PHE A 261 -5.85 -11.52 -20.00
N SER A 262 -5.96 -10.74 -21.07
CA SER A 262 -6.58 -11.18 -22.31
C SER A 262 -5.83 -12.34 -22.96
N VAL A 263 -6.59 -13.19 -23.64
CA VAL A 263 -6.08 -14.29 -24.48
C VAL A 263 -4.97 -13.83 -25.41
N GLU A 264 -5.24 -12.74 -26.12
CA GLU A 264 -4.32 -12.18 -27.10
C GLU A 264 -2.98 -11.78 -26.47
N PHE A 265 -2.99 -11.36 -25.21
CA PHE A 265 -1.76 -10.99 -24.52
C PHE A 265 -0.91 -12.23 -24.21
N TYR A 266 -1.53 -13.32 -23.75
CA TYR A 266 -0.81 -14.59 -23.55
C TYR A 266 -0.30 -15.18 -24.86
N GLU A 267 -1.10 -15.18 -25.93
CA GLU A 267 -0.65 -15.62 -27.25
C GLU A 267 0.57 -14.83 -27.71
N TRP A 268 0.60 -13.52 -27.45
CA TRP A 268 1.78 -12.70 -27.72
C TRP A 268 2.99 -13.12 -26.88
N ILE A 269 2.82 -13.39 -25.58
CA ILE A 269 3.88 -13.92 -24.70
C ILE A 269 4.39 -15.28 -25.20
N PHE A 270 3.52 -16.17 -25.66
CA PHE A 270 3.93 -17.50 -26.11
C PHE A 270 4.67 -17.52 -27.44
N LYS A 271 4.60 -16.44 -28.24
CA LYS A 271 5.48 -16.29 -29.41
C LYS A 271 6.96 -16.34 -29.02
N PHE A 272 7.33 -15.93 -27.80
CA PHE A 272 8.69 -16.03 -27.30
C PHE A 272 9.18 -17.47 -27.06
N LEU A 273 8.29 -18.48 -27.06
CA LEU A 273 8.71 -19.88 -27.01
C LEU A 273 9.51 -20.29 -28.27
N TYR A 274 9.20 -19.64 -29.39
CA TYR A 274 9.81 -19.90 -30.69
C TYR A 274 10.94 -18.92 -31.04
N ASP A 275 11.14 -17.86 -30.26
CA ASP A 275 12.17 -16.85 -30.52
C ASP A 275 13.53 -17.27 -29.92
N LEU A 276 14.48 -17.60 -30.80
CA LEU A 276 15.85 -17.97 -30.41
C LEU A 276 16.65 -16.79 -29.82
N LYS A 277 16.24 -15.54 -30.08
CA LYS A 277 16.89 -14.32 -29.58
C LYS A 277 16.75 -14.18 -28.06
N PHE A 278 15.64 -14.67 -27.49
CA PHE A 278 15.30 -14.52 -26.07
C PHE A 278 15.24 -15.88 -25.36
N ALA A 279 16.36 -16.60 -25.38
CA ALA A 279 16.44 -17.95 -24.85
C ALA A 279 16.11 -18.04 -23.34
N ARG A 280 16.39 -16.99 -22.55
CA ARG A 280 16.05 -16.98 -21.11
C ARG A 280 14.56 -16.74 -20.90
N VAL A 281 13.93 -15.88 -21.70
CA VAL A 281 12.47 -15.68 -21.68
C VAL A 281 11.76 -17.01 -21.92
N ARG A 282 12.16 -17.76 -22.96
CA ARG A 282 11.62 -19.10 -23.23
C ARG A 282 11.72 -20.01 -21.99
N LYS A 283 12.90 -20.08 -21.36
CA LYS A 283 13.10 -20.90 -20.15
C LYS A 283 12.20 -20.46 -18.99
N ALA A 284 12.01 -19.15 -18.81
CA ALA A 284 11.17 -18.58 -17.77
C ALA A 284 9.69 -18.96 -17.98
N ILE A 285 9.20 -18.84 -19.22
CA ILE A 285 7.83 -19.25 -19.58
C ILE A 285 7.62 -20.74 -19.29
N CYS A 286 8.52 -21.62 -19.77
CA CYS A 286 8.40 -23.06 -19.50
C CYS A 286 8.42 -23.39 -18.00
N ASN A 287 9.27 -22.71 -17.22
CA ASN A 287 9.34 -22.93 -15.76
C ASN A 287 8.06 -22.47 -15.04
N ALA A 288 7.51 -21.32 -15.43
CA ALA A 288 6.26 -20.81 -14.87
C ALA A 288 5.07 -21.71 -15.24
N LEU A 289 5.02 -22.25 -16.45
CA LEU A 289 4.01 -23.25 -16.83
C LEU A 289 4.19 -24.53 -16.01
N ASN A 290 5.41 -25.03 -15.83
CA ASN A 290 5.69 -26.23 -15.03
C ASN A 290 5.26 -26.07 -13.56
N SER A 291 5.38 -24.89 -12.96
CA SER A 291 5.00 -24.68 -11.54
C SER A 291 3.49 -24.86 -11.32
N ILE A 292 2.66 -24.53 -12.31
CA ILE A 292 1.21 -24.80 -12.32
C ILE A 292 0.93 -26.30 -12.15
N PHE A 293 1.67 -27.14 -12.88
CA PHE A 293 1.50 -28.58 -12.84
C PHE A 293 2.09 -29.23 -11.59
N VAL A 294 3.17 -28.66 -11.01
CA VAL A 294 3.82 -29.19 -9.79
C VAL A 294 3.03 -28.84 -8.52
N HIS A 295 2.35 -27.69 -8.46
CA HIS A 295 1.50 -27.34 -7.30
C HIS A 295 0.30 -28.27 -7.11
N LYS A 296 -0.08 -29.07 -8.12
CA LYS A 296 -1.09 -30.15 -7.99
C LYS A 296 -0.70 -31.25 -7.00
N PHE A 297 0.57 -31.38 -6.61
CA PHE A 297 1.04 -32.49 -5.77
C PHE A 297 1.18 -32.18 -4.28
N LEU A 298 1.06 -30.91 -3.84
CA LEU A 298 1.45 -30.54 -2.45
C LEU A 298 0.34 -30.09 -1.50
N GLN A 299 -0.93 -29.90 -1.90
CA GLN A 299 -1.99 -29.61 -0.93
C GLN A 299 -3.33 -30.30 -1.21
N LYS A 300 -3.73 -31.19 -0.29
CA LYS A 300 -4.97 -31.99 -0.29
C LYS A 300 -6.25 -31.21 0.08
N ALA A 301 -6.28 -29.88 0.01
CA ALA A 301 -7.42 -29.09 0.51
C ALA A 301 -7.76 -27.83 -0.28
N GLN A 302 -7.30 -27.70 -1.53
CA GLN A 302 -7.70 -26.61 -2.40
C GLN A 302 -8.43 -27.20 -3.61
N VAL A 303 -9.75 -27.04 -3.62
CA VAL A 303 -10.60 -27.36 -4.76
C VAL A 303 -10.17 -26.46 -5.90
N PHE A 304 -9.45 -27.04 -6.86
CA PHE A 304 -9.12 -26.40 -8.13
C PHE A 304 -10.42 -26.00 -8.83
N ILE A 305 -10.62 -24.70 -9.08
CA ILE A 305 -11.43 -24.31 -10.24
C ILE A 305 -10.49 -24.45 -11.43
N GLN A 306 -10.54 -25.64 -12.00
CA GLN A 306 -9.56 -26.18 -12.94
C GLN A 306 -9.76 -25.67 -14.37
N ASP A 307 -10.83 -24.95 -14.66
CA ASP A 307 -11.28 -24.90 -16.05
C ASP A 307 -10.64 -23.79 -16.86
N GLU A 308 -10.92 -22.51 -16.65
CA GLU A 308 -10.61 -21.55 -17.73
C GLU A 308 -9.11 -21.30 -17.95
N THR A 309 -8.30 -20.96 -16.94
CA THR A 309 -6.89 -20.57 -17.20
C THR A 309 -6.03 -21.75 -17.65
N ILE A 310 -6.25 -22.96 -17.13
CA ILE A 310 -5.49 -24.16 -17.56
C ILE A 310 -5.99 -24.62 -18.94
N ILE A 311 -7.31 -24.67 -19.19
CA ILE A 311 -7.83 -24.96 -20.53
C ILE A 311 -7.36 -23.89 -21.53
N HIS A 312 -7.26 -22.63 -21.09
CA HIS A 312 -6.78 -21.53 -21.90
C HIS A 312 -5.31 -21.69 -22.27
N LEU A 313 -4.45 -22.00 -21.29
CA LEU A 313 -3.04 -22.28 -21.50
C LEU A 313 -2.82 -23.56 -22.32
N GLU A 314 -3.59 -24.62 -22.07
CA GLU A 314 -3.55 -25.87 -22.83
C GLU A 314 -3.99 -25.67 -24.28
N ASN A 315 -5.04 -24.87 -24.53
CA ASN A 315 -5.50 -24.54 -25.88
C ASN A 315 -4.43 -23.79 -26.68
N VAL A 316 -3.72 -22.84 -26.05
CA VAL A 316 -2.68 -22.06 -26.74
C VAL A 316 -1.38 -22.86 -26.93
N ILE A 317 -1.09 -23.83 -26.07
CA ILE A 317 0.07 -24.74 -26.23
C ILE A 317 -0.21 -25.82 -27.29
N CYS A 318 -1.46 -26.29 -27.41
CA CYS A 318 -1.86 -27.36 -28.31
C CYS A 318 -2.37 -26.89 -29.70
N SER A 319 -2.54 -25.58 -29.91
CA SER A 319 -2.88 -24.95 -31.21
C SER A 319 -1.65 -24.64 -32.06
#